data_AF-A0A7S0AMW7-F1
#
_entry.id   AF-A0A7S0AMW7-F1
#
_cell.length_a   1.000
_cell.length_b   1.000
_cell.length_c   1.000
_cell.angle_alpha   90.00
_cell.angle_beta   90.00
_cell.angle_gamma   90.00
#
_symmetry.space_group_name_H-M   'P 1'
#
loop_
_entity.id
_entity.type
_entity.pdbx_description
1 polymer ?
#
loop_
_entity_poly.entity_id
_entity_poly.type
_entity_poly.pdbx_seq_one_letter_code
_entity_poly.pdbx_strand_id
1 'polypeptide(L)'
;SSLREGDCWYVLSMRWWDLWKDYTRYGEDLEAMEAEDAAVGSDTLPLQQQLSRALRDSRPPAIDNAELMAAPGGNKLRGGLQEYSDFALLHEDAWQLLV
;
A
#
# COMPACT_ATOMS: atom_id res chain seq x y z
N SER A 1 16.07 -0.14 -9.79
CA SER A 1 16.63 -1.30 -10.52
C SER A 1 16.05 -1.34 -11.92
N SER A 2 16.86 -1.58 -12.95
CA SER A 2 16.36 -1.75 -14.33
C SER A 2 15.86 -3.18 -14.50
N LEU A 3 14.77 -3.37 -15.26
CA LEU A 3 14.21 -4.70 -15.55
C LEU A 3 15.20 -5.53 -16.38
N ARG A 4 15.59 -6.72 -15.91
CA ARG A 4 16.48 -7.64 -16.64
C ARG A 4 15.80 -8.98 -16.89
N GLU A 5 16.16 -9.59 -18.01
CA GLU A 5 15.72 -10.95 -18.33
C GLU A 5 16.27 -11.93 -17.29
N GLY A 6 15.37 -12.75 -16.73
CA GLY A 6 15.69 -13.68 -15.64
C GLY A 6 15.34 -13.18 -14.24
N ASP A 7 14.97 -11.90 -14.08
CA ASP A 7 14.55 -11.36 -12.78
C ASP A 7 13.15 -11.89 -12.39
N CYS A 8 12.97 -12.15 -11.09
CA CYS A 8 11.68 -12.50 -10.50
C CYS A 8 10.94 -11.25 -10.04
N TRP A 9 9.69 -11.12 -10.47
CA TRP A 9 8.80 -10.02 -10.09
C TRP A 9 7.52 -10.57 -9.48
N TYR A 10 7.06 -9.93 -8.41
CA TYR A 10 5.90 -10.34 -7.64
C TYR A 10 4.75 -9.36 -7.85
N VAL A 11 3.55 -9.91 -7.91
CA VAL A 11 2.31 -9.16 -8.09
C VAL A 11 1.77 -8.74 -6.73
N LEU A 12 1.47 -7.46 -6.57
CA LEU A 12 0.84 -6.91 -5.38
C LEU A 12 -0.45 -6.17 -5.73
N SER A 13 -1.52 -6.43 -5.00
CA SER A 13 -2.79 -5.69 -5.08
C SER A 13 -2.57 -4.18 -4.90
N MET A 14 -3.14 -3.38 -5.79
CA MET A 14 -3.14 -1.92 -5.64
C MET A 14 -3.90 -1.48 -4.39
N ARG A 15 -4.97 -2.18 -4.01
CA ARG A 15 -5.70 -1.91 -2.77
C ARG A 15 -4.81 -2.05 -1.54
N TRP A 16 -4.00 -3.11 -1.47
CA TRP A 16 -3.06 -3.27 -0.37
C TRP A 16 -1.93 -2.24 -0.45
N TRP A 17 -1.42 -1.96 -1.65
CA TRP A 17 -0.38 -0.96 -1.88
C TRP A 17 -0.79 0.44 -1.40
N ASP A 18 -2.04 0.84 -1.65
CA ASP A 18 -2.56 2.14 -1.20
C ASP A 18 -2.58 2.24 0.33
N LEU A 19 -3.01 1.18 1.03
CA LEU A 19 -2.95 1.12 2.50
C LEU A 19 -1.51 1.24 3.02
N TRP A 20 -0.57 0.59 2.36
CA TRP A 20 0.84 0.67 2.74
C TRP A 20 1.42 2.07 2.51
N LYS A 21 1.07 2.73 1.40
CA LYS A 21 1.49 4.12 1.14
C LYS A 21 0.94 5.08 2.18
N ASP A 22 -0.35 4.97 2.52
CA ASP A 22 -0.99 5.80 3.53
C ASP A 22 -0.30 5.63 4.90
N TYR A 23 0.03 4.38 5.27
CA TYR A 23 0.72 4.07 6.52
C TYR A 23 2.17 4.59 6.56
N THR A 24 2.90 4.46 5.46
CA THR A 24 4.30 4.89 5.36
C THR A 24 4.47 6.35 4.94
N ARG A 25 3.35 7.03 4.63
CA ARG A 25 3.31 8.36 3.99
C ARG A 25 4.18 8.42 2.73
N TYR A 26 4.22 7.32 2.00
CA TYR A 26 5.05 7.19 0.81
C TYR A 26 4.53 8.10 -0.31
N GLY A 27 5.37 9.05 -0.73
CA GLY A 27 5.05 10.00 -1.79
C GLY A 27 4.47 11.33 -1.30
N GLU A 28 4.32 11.53 0.01
CA GLU A 28 4.01 12.84 0.59
C GLU A 28 5.28 13.69 0.76
N ASP A 29 5.16 15.00 0.55
CA ASP A 29 6.26 15.94 0.76
C ASP A 29 6.56 16.07 2.26
N LEU A 30 7.82 15.88 2.64
CA LEU A 30 8.29 15.92 4.03
C LEU A 30 7.90 17.23 4.75
N GLU A 31 7.89 18.35 4.01
CA GLU A 31 7.51 19.68 4.51
C GLU A 31 6.01 19.78 4.86
N ALA A 32 5.14 19.10 4.11
CA ALA A 32 3.72 19.02 4.42
C ALA A 32 3.48 18.16 5.68
N MET A 33 4.31 17.12 5.85
CA MET A 33 4.28 16.21 6.97
C MET A 33 4.62 16.90 8.31
N GLU A 34 5.69 17.72 8.33
CA GLU A 34 6.08 18.48 9.51
C GLU A 34 5.05 19.56 9.88
N ALA A 35 4.39 20.16 8.89
CA ALA A 35 3.33 21.14 9.12
C ALA A 35 2.08 20.51 9.76
N GLU A 36 1.66 19.31 9.33
CA GLU A 36 0.52 18.60 9.94
C GLU A 36 0.81 18.11 11.37
N ASP A 37 2.02 17.62 11.63
CA ASP A 37 2.41 17.18 12.98
C ASP A 37 2.65 18.36 13.93
N ALA A 38 3.14 19.51 13.44
CA ALA A 38 3.27 20.73 14.24
C ALA A 38 1.90 21.40 14.53
N ALA A 39 0.88 21.17 13.70
CA ALA A 39 -0.42 21.81 13.81
C ALA A 39 -1.38 21.14 14.83
N VAL A 40 -1.09 19.94 15.33
CA VAL A 40 -2.10 19.14 16.06
C VAL A 40 -1.61 18.70 17.44
N GLY A 41 -2.01 19.47 18.46
CA GLY A 41 -2.32 18.90 19.76
C GLY A 41 -3.58 18.03 19.61
N SER A 42 -3.42 16.72 19.76
CA SER A 42 -4.40 15.64 19.47
C SER A 42 -5.83 15.91 19.95
N ASP A 43 -6.04 16.72 20.98
CA ASP A 43 -7.34 16.93 21.64
C ASP A 43 -8.26 17.99 21.02
N THR A 44 -7.84 18.68 19.95
CA THR A 44 -8.63 19.79 19.36
C THR A 44 -9.35 19.46 18.05
N LEU A 45 -9.09 18.29 17.45
CA LEU A 45 -9.73 17.89 16.18
C LEU A 45 -11.10 17.21 16.40
N PRO A 46 -12.07 17.38 15.47
CA PRO A 46 -13.30 16.62 15.47
C PRO A 46 -13.06 15.10 15.47
N LEU A 47 -13.88 14.34 16.23
CA LEU A 47 -13.75 12.89 16.40
C LEU A 47 -13.62 12.11 15.07
N GLN A 48 -14.34 12.55 14.03
CA GLN A 48 -14.28 11.93 12.70
C GLN A 48 -12.89 12.05 12.06
N GLN A 49 -12.20 13.18 12.26
CA GLN A 49 -10.84 13.40 11.76
C GLN A 49 -9.80 12.64 12.59
N GLN A 50 -9.99 12.58 13.91
CA GLN A 50 -9.15 11.77 14.80
C GLN A 50 -9.19 10.27 14.41
N LEU A 51 -10.38 9.73 14.17
CA LEU A 51 -10.56 8.34 13.72
C LEU A 51 -9.94 8.11 12.34
N SER A 52 -10.14 9.03 11.40
CA SER A 52 -9.55 8.93 10.05
C SER A 52 -8.02 8.92 10.10
N ARG A 53 -7.41 9.73 10.98
CA ARG A 53 -5.97 9.79 11.20
C ARG A 53 -5.43 8.51 11.87
N ALA A 54 -6.09 8.05 12.94
CA ALA A 54 -5.74 6.80 13.61
C ALA A 54 -5.82 5.58 12.67
N LEU A 55 -6.73 5.59 11.69
CA LEU A 55 -6.81 4.55 10.66
C LEU A 55 -5.64 4.62 9.65
N ARG A 56 -5.19 5.83 9.28
CA ARG A 56 -4.01 6.01 8.42
C ARG A 56 -2.72 5.60 9.10
N ASP A 57 -2.58 5.89 10.39
CA ASP A 57 -1.39 5.51 11.18
C ASP A 57 -1.38 4.02 11.56
N SER A 58 -2.39 3.24 11.15
CA SER A 58 -2.48 1.81 11.46
C SER A 58 -1.69 0.97 10.46
N ARG A 59 -0.88 0.03 10.96
CA ARG A 59 -0.10 -0.90 10.14
C ARG A 59 -1.04 -1.66 9.19
N PRO A 60 -0.73 -1.74 7.89
CA PRO A 60 -1.56 -2.49 6.96
C PRO A 60 -1.64 -3.96 7.39
N PRO A 61 -2.76 -4.64 7.08
CA PRO A 61 -2.90 -6.07 7.35
C PRO A 61 -1.87 -6.88 6.55
N ALA A 62 -1.79 -8.18 6.80
CA ALA A 62 -1.00 -9.08 5.96
C ALA A 62 -1.35 -8.90 4.47
N ILE A 63 -0.35 -9.06 3.60
CA ILE A 63 -0.54 -8.90 2.15
C ILE A 63 -1.67 -9.80 1.67
N ASP A 64 -2.64 -9.18 1.00
CA ASP A 64 -3.84 -9.85 0.52
C ASP A 64 -4.07 -9.54 -0.97
N ASN A 65 -3.81 -10.54 -1.80
CA ASN A 65 -3.99 -10.51 -3.26
C ASN A 65 -5.29 -11.22 -3.70
N ALA A 66 -6.24 -11.51 -2.80
CA ALA A 66 -7.42 -12.31 -3.11
C ALA A 66 -8.27 -11.72 -4.26
N GLU A 67 -8.33 -10.40 -4.40
CA GLU A 67 -9.08 -9.72 -5.48
C GLU A 67 -8.48 -9.93 -6.88
N LEU A 68 -7.20 -10.30 -6.95
CA LEU A 68 -6.52 -10.60 -8.20
C LEU A 68 -6.77 -12.04 -8.65
N MET A 69 -7.32 -12.88 -7.77
CA MET A 69 -7.55 -14.29 -8.04
C MET A 69 -8.83 -14.50 -8.86
N ALA A 70 -8.81 -15.48 -9.76
CA ALA A 70 -9.96 -15.88 -10.56
C ALA A 70 -11.07 -16.54 -9.73
N ALA A 71 -10.71 -17.11 -8.57
CA ALA A 71 -11.63 -17.72 -7.63
C ALA A 71 -11.15 -17.46 -6.18
N PRO A 72 -12.06 -17.33 -5.21
CA PRO A 72 -11.69 -17.22 -3.80
C PRO A 72 -10.86 -18.42 -3.35
N GLY A 73 -9.70 -18.17 -2.74
CA GLY A 73 -8.76 -19.23 -2.32
C GLY A 73 -8.03 -19.94 -3.46
N GLY A 74 -8.21 -19.49 -4.70
CA GLY A 74 -7.46 -19.99 -5.85
C GLY A 74 -6.05 -19.42 -5.92
N ASN A 75 -5.20 -20.06 -6.72
CA ASN A 75 -3.83 -19.64 -7.02
C ASN A 75 -3.65 -19.13 -8.45
N LYS A 76 -4.77 -18.93 -9.17
CA LYS A 76 -4.77 -18.48 -10.56
C LYS A 76 -5.25 -17.04 -10.62
N LEU A 77 -4.47 -16.18 -11.26
CA LEU A 77 -4.87 -14.79 -11.52
C LEU A 77 -6.06 -14.72 -12.47
N ARG A 78 -6.95 -13.75 -12.25
CA ARG A 78 -8.02 -13.43 -13.20
C ARG A 78 -7.44 -12.81 -14.47
N GLY A 79 -8.12 -13.02 -15.59
CA GLY A 79 -7.73 -12.39 -16.86
C GLY A 79 -8.06 -10.90 -16.88
N GLY A 80 -7.33 -10.14 -17.70
CA GLY A 80 -7.61 -8.71 -17.94
C GLY A 80 -7.12 -7.76 -16.84
N LEU A 81 -6.25 -8.22 -15.94
CA LEU A 81 -5.60 -7.36 -14.94
C LEU A 81 -4.69 -6.32 -15.61
N GLN A 82 -4.75 -5.09 -15.12
CA GLN A 82 -3.94 -3.99 -15.61
C GLN A 82 -2.97 -3.49 -14.53
N GLU A 83 -1.70 -3.30 -14.91
CA GLU A 83 -0.67 -2.75 -14.04
C GLU A 83 -1.00 -1.30 -13.66
N TYR A 84 -0.69 -0.92 -12.41
CA TYR A 84 -1.01 0.35 -11.74
C TYR A 84 -2.51 0.66 -11.56
N SER A 85 -3.39 -0.20 -12.05
CA SER A 85 -4.84 -0.12 -11.80
C SER A 85 -5.29 -1.21 -10.84
N ASP A 86 -4.97 -2.46 -11.15
CA ASP A 86 -5.30 -3.61 -10.32
C ASP A 86 -4.11 -4.08 -9.47
N PHE A 87 -2.90 -4.05 -10.05
CA PHE A 87 -1.70 -4.54 -9.39
C PHE A 87 -0.45 -3.70 -9.67
N ALA A 88 0.53 -3.79 -8.79
CA ALA A 88 1.90 -3.34 -9.01
C ALA A 88 2.86 -4.52 -9.09
N LEU A 89 3.92 -4.39 -9.89
CA LEU A 89 5.02 -5.34 -9.92
C LEU A 89 6.17 -4.88 -9.03
N LEU A 90 6.61 -5.76 -8.13
CA LEU A 90 7.75 -5.53 -7.25
C LEU A 90 8.87 -6.49 -7.59
N HIS A 91 10.08 -5.96 -7.65
CA HIS A 91 11.28 -6.79 -7.71
C HIS A 91 11.38 -7.65 -6.44
N GLU A 92 12.00 -8.83 -6.55
CA GLU A 92 12.17 -9.77 -5.44
C GLU A 92 12.71 -9.11 -4.16
N ASP A 93 13.75 -8.29 -4.27
CA ASP A 93 14.32 -7.58 -3.11
C ASP A 93 13.29 -6.73 -2.36
N ALA A 94 12.42 -6.03 -3.10
CA ALA A 94 11.39 -5.17 -2.50
C ALA A 94 10.26 -6.02 -1.90
N TRP A 95 9.90 -7.12 -2.55
CA TRP A 95 8.91 -8.06 -2.06
C TRP A 95 9.32 -8.67 -0.72
N GLN A 96 10.58 -9.10 -0.58
CA GLN A 96 11.11 -9.69 0.65
C GLN A 96 11.11 -8.73 1.85
N LEU A 97 11.10 -7.42 1.62
CA LEU A 97 11.00 -6.41 2.69
C LEU A 97 9.57 -6.21 3.20
N LEU A 98 8.56 -6.64 2.44
CA LEU A 98 7.14 -6.46 2.78
C LEU A 98 6.51 -7.67 3.48
N VAL A 99 7.10 -8.86 3.31
CA VAL A 99 6.57 -10.16 3.82
C VAL A 99 7.01 -10.45 5.25
#